data_AF-A0A7L2KTV1-F1
#
_entry.id   AF-A0A7L2KTV1-F1
#
_cell.length_a   1.000
_cell.length_b   1.000
_cell.length_c   1.000
_cell.angle_alpha   90.00
_cell.angle_beta   90.00
_cell.angle_gamma   90.00
#
_symmetry.space_group_name_H-M   'P 1'
#
loop_
_entity.id
_entity.type
_entity.pdbx_description
1 polymer ?
#
loop_
_entity_poly.entity_id
_entity_poly.type
_entity_poly.pdbx_seq_one_letter_code
_entity_poly.pdbx_strand_id
1 'polypeptide(L)'
;ILADPSSSLCDPEDLFLSLHPLCPVAGRVPGLRPAEPGEFTLRAFRHGKLDLTAAEGLRDLIGAQTEAQRRQALRQMEGDLGRLCQRWSHTLTQVGT
;
A
#
# COMPACT_ATOMS: atom_id res chain seq x y z
N ILE A 1 3.71 -9.57 -10.24
CA ILE A 1 4.40 -8.25 -10.25
C ILE A 1 5.77 -8.48 -9.61
N LEU A 2 6.87 -8.14 -10.28
CA LEU A 2 8.22 -8.34 -9.73
C LEU A 2 8.59 -7.17 -8.83
N ALA A 3 9.17 -7.45 -7.66
CA ALA A 3 9.71 -6.42 -6.79
C ALA A 3 11.09 -5.98 -7.31
N ASP A 4 11.19 -4.72 -7.73
CA ASP A 4 12.43 -4.07 -8.14
C ASP A 4 13.10 -3.39 -6.94
N PRO A 5 14.31 -3.81 -6.52
CA PRO A 5 15.03 -3.22 -5.38
C PRO A 5 15.39 -1.74 -5.56
N SER A 6 15.26 -1.19 -6.77
CA SER A 6 15.48 0.24 -7.08
C SER A 6 14.19 1.07 -7.15
N SER A 7 13.01 0.44 -7.03
CA SER A 7 11.73 1.15 -7.03
C SER A 7 11.60 2.02 -5.79
N SER A 8 11.03 3.22 -5.93
CA SER A 8 10.75 4.10 -4.78
C SER A 8 9.84 3.42 -3.74
N LEU A 9 9.12 2.37 -4.09
CA LEU A 9 8.28 1.59 -3.18
C LEU A 9 9.03 0.43 -2.51
N CYS A 10 10.36 0.32 -2.67
CA CYS A 10 11.19 -0.82 -2.30
C CYS A 10 12.43 -0.32 -1.56
N ASP A 11 12.53 -0.59 -0.25
CA ASP A 11 13.72 -0.25 0.55
C ASP A 11 14.74 -1.40 0.49
N PRO A 12 16.04 -1.09 0.71
CA PRO A 12 17.15 -2.02 0.51
C PRO A 12 17.19 -3.23 1.48
N GLU A 13 16.36 -3.25 2.53
CA GLU A 13 16.38 -4.29 3.57
C GLU A 13 15.62 -5.59 3.21
N ASP A 14 14.82 -5.61 2.14
CA ASP A 14 13.79 -6.65 1.90
C ASP A 14 14.27 -7.91 1.14
N LEU A 15 15.55 -8.26 1.28
CA LEU A 15 16.21 -9.39 0.63
C LEU A 15 15.93 -10.72 1.38
N PHE A 16 14.67 -11.13 1.48
CA PHE A 16 14.27 -12.39 2.12
C PHE A 16 13.89 -13.46 1.08
N LEU A 17 14.48 -14.65 1.23
CA LEU A 17 14.32 -15.83 0.38
C LEU A 17 12.86 -16.34 0.35
N SER A 18 12.29 -16.49 -0.85
CA SER A 18 11.14 -17.36 -1.13
C SER A 18 11.00 -17.56 -2.65
N LEU A 19 11.26 -18.78 -3.12
CA LEU A 19 11.14 -19.20 -4.52
C LEU A 19 9.77 -19.89 -4.73
N HIS A 20 8.90 -19.36 -5.58
CA HIS A 20 7.88 -20.16 -6.29
C HIS A 20 7.65 -19.62 -7.72
N PRO A 21 7.65 -20.46 -8.77
CA PRO A 21 7.73 -20.00 -10.16
C PRO A 21 6.33 -19.92 -10.80
N LEU A 22 5.89 -18.72 -11.19
CA LEU A 22 4.68 -18.57 -12.03
C LEU A 22 4.89 -17.74 -13.31
N CYS A 23 6.13 -17.46 -13.74
CA CYS A 23 6.32 -16.84 -15.05
C CYS A 23 7.73 -17.09 -15.64
N PRO A 24 7.87 -17.80 -16.78
CA PRO A 24 9.18 -18.13 -17.34
C PRO A 24 9.89 -16.95 -18.04
N VAL A 25 9.23 -15.81 -18.24
CA VAL A 25 9.82 -14.61 -18.87
C VAL A 25 10.43 -13.64 -17.85
N ALA A 26 10.03 -13.72 -16.59
CA ALA A 26 10.38 -12.76 -15.55
C ALA A 26 11.75 -13.01 -14.87
N GLY A 27 12.32 -14.21 -15.00
CA GLY A 27 13.52 -14.64 -14.27
C GLY A 27 14.87 -14.17 -14.84
N ARG A 28 14.89 -13.21 -15.77
CA ARG A 28 16.12 -12.80 -16.49
C ARG A 28 16.71 -11.46 -16.04
N VAL A 29 16.10 -10.74 -15.11
CA VAL A 29 16.69 -9.54 -14.52
C VAL A 29 17.32 -9.92 -13.17
N PRO A 30 18.65 -9.87 -13.04
CA PRO A 30 19.33 -10.12 -11.76
C PRO A 30 18.78 -9.19 -10.67
N GLY A 31 18.48 -9.75 -9.49
CA GLY A 31 18.00 -8.98 -8.34
C GLY A 31 16.49 -8.78 -8.23
N LEU A 32 15.69 -9.24 -9.21
CA LEU A 32 14.23 -9.24 -9.09
C LEU A 32 13.71 -10.56 -8.50
N ARG A 33 12.74 -10.47 -7.58
CA ARG A 33 11.96 -11.61 -7.11
C ARG A 33 10.45 -11.38 -7.30
N PRO A 34 9.63 -12.44 -7.36
CA PRO A 34 8.18 -12.29 -7.21
C PRO A 34 7.86 -11.52 -5.93
N ALA A 35 6.95 -10.55 -6.05
CA ALA A 35 6.41 -9.88 -4.90
C ALA A 35 5.35 -10.76 -4.22
N GLU A 36 5.33 -10.75 -2.89
CA GLU A 36 4.25 -11.31 -2.10
C GLU A 36 2.96 -10.50 -2.32
N PRO A 37 1.77 -11.10 -2.10
CA PRO A 37 0.51 -10.38 -2.21
C PRO A 37 0.49 -9.10 -1.35
N GLY A 38 0.24 -7.96 -2.00
CA GLY A 38 0.16 -6.65 -1.33
C GLY A 38 1.50 -6.04 -0.92
N GLU A 39 2.64 -6.67 -1.24
CA GLU A 39 3.95 -6.26 -0.75
C GLU A 39 4.32 -4.80 -1.08
N PHE A 40 3.99 -4.31 -2.27
CA PHE A 40 4.26 -2.91 -2.64
C PHE A 40 3.45 -1.92 -1.80
N THR A 41 2.17 -2.23 -1.57
CA THR A 41 1.29 -1.39 -0.74
C THR A 41 1.76 -1.38 0.70
N LEU A 42 2.20 -2.54 1.22
CA LEU A 42 2.78 -2.64 2.57
C LEU A 42 4.07 -1.81 2.71
N ARG A 43 4.97 -1.87 1.73
CA ARG A 43 6.21 -1.07 1.75
C ARG A 43 5.91 0.43 1.69
N ALA A 44 4.98 0.84 0.82
CA ALA A 44 4.53 2.22 0.74
C ALA A 44 3.96 2.73 2.08
N PHE A 45 3.19 1.89 2.78
CA PHE A 45 2.69 2.18 4.11
C PHE A 45 3.82 2.30 5.14
N ARG A 46 4.75 1.33 5.16
CA ARG A 46 5.89 1.32 6.10
C ARG A 46 6.79 2.55 5.94
N HIS A 47 6.96 3.06 4.73
CA HIS A 47 7.81 4.23 4.48
C HIS A 47 7.02 5.55 4.47
N GLY A 48 5.79 5.54 4.98
CA GLY A 48 4.96 6.74 5.14
C GLY A 48 4.51 7.40 3.83
N LYS A 49 4.62 6.69 2.69
CA LYS A 49 4.13 7.17 1.39
C LYS A 49 2.61 7.04 1.27
N LEU A 50 2.03 6.12 2.03
CA LEU A 50 0.61 5.91 2.18
C LEU A 50 0.30 5.75 3.67
N ASP A 51 -0.84 6.26 4.13
CA ASP A 51 -1.38 5.87 5.43
C ASP A 51 -2.23 4.58 5.31
N LEU A 52 -2.65 4.02 6.44
CA LEU A 52 -3.42 2.77 6.45
C LEU A 52 -4.77 2.92 5.74
N THR A 53 -5.44 4.07 5.89
CA THR A 53 -6.73 4.33 5.26
C THR A 53 -6.60 4.47 3.74
N ALA A 54 -5.48 5.02 3.28
CA ALA A 54 -5.17 5.14 1.87
C ALA A 54 -4.83 3.78 1.24
N ALA A 55 -4.10 2.92 1.96
CA ALA A 55 -3.80 1.56 1.55
C ALA A 55 -5.07 0.69 1.42
N GLU A 56 -6.01 0.81 2.36
CA GLU A 56 -7.32 0.16 2.28
C GLU A 56 -8.17 0.72 1.14
N GLY A 57 -8.18 2.05 0.97
CA GLY A 57 -8.84 2.72 -0.16
C GLY A 57 -8.33 2.21 -1.51
N LEU A 58 -7.02 1.97 -1.66
CA LEU A 58 -6.45 1.39 -2.87
C LEU A 58 -6.95 -0.05 -3.13
N ARG A 59 -7.00 -0.89 -2.08
CA ARG A 59 -7.54 -2.26 -2.19
C ARG A 59 -9.00 -2.23 -2.64
N ASP A 60 -9.80 -1.39 -2.01
CA ASP A 60 -11.23 -1.28 -2.29
C ASP A 60 -11.49 -0.68 -3.68
N LEU A 61 -10.59 0.19 -4.17
CA LEU A 61 -10.65 0.76 -5.51
C LEU A 61 -10.39 -0.31 -6.58
N ILE A 62 -9.38 -1.15 -6.38
CA ILE A 62 -9.08 -2.29 -7.28
C ILE A 62 -10.26 -3.26 -7.33
N GLY A 63 -10.94 -3.47 -6.19
CA GLY A 63 -12.09 -4.37 -6.08
C GLY A 63 -13.45 -3.75 -6.41
N ALA A 64 -13.53 -2.47 -6.79
CA ALA A 64 -14.80 -1.78 -6.96
C ALA A 64 -15.63 -2.35 -8.13
N GLN A 65 -16.89 -2.70 -7.85
CA GLN A 65 -17.84 -3.24 -8.84
C GLN A 65 -18.88 -2.21 -9.26
N THR A 66 -19.00 -1.12 -8.52
CA THR A 66 -19.97 -0.04 -8.77
C THR A 66 -19.27 1.31 -8.75
N GLU A 67 -19.84 2.27 -9.47
CA GLU A 67 -19.37 3.65 -9.48
C GLU A 67 -19.43 4.30 -8.08
N ALA A 68 -20.38 3.87 -7.24
CA ALA A 68 -20.45 4.32 -5.85
C ALA A 68 -19.27 3.80 -5.01
N GLN A 69 -18.92 2.52 -5.13
CA GLN A 69 -17.74 1.93 -4.47
C GLN A 69 -16.45 2.58 -4.96
N ARG A 70 -16.31 2.80 -6.28
CA ARG A 70 -15.13 3.45 -6.87
C ARG A 70 -14.94 4.85 -6.30
N ARG A 71 -15.99 5.68 -6.27
CA ARG A 71 -15.92 7.04 -5.71
C ARG A 71 -15.62 7.06 -4.21
N GLN A 72 -16.17 6.12 -3.46
CA GLN A 72 -15.88 5.99 -2.02
C GLN A 72 -14.42 5.58 -1.79
N ALA A 73 -13.92 4.60 -2.53
CA ALA A 73 -12.55 4.11 -2.43
C ALA A 73 -11.53 5.19 -2.80
N LEU A 74 -11.80 5.99 -3.84
CA LEU A 74 -10.97 7.14 -4.22
C LEU A 74 -10.83 8.17 -3.09
N ARG A 75 -11.94 8.57 -2.46
CA ARG A 75 -11.90 9.51 -1.33
C ARG A 75 -11.07 9.00 -0.15
N GLN A 76 -11.20 7.70 0.15
CA GLN A 76 -10.39 7.07 1.19
C GLN A 76 -8.91 7.03 0.80
N MET A 77 -8.59 6.67 -0.45
CA MET A 77 -7.23 6.67 -1.00
C MET A 77 -6.57 8.05 -0.96
N GLU A 78 -7.34 9.12 -1.20
CA GLU A 78 -6.90 10.52 -1.14
C GLU A 78 -6.75 11.06 0.30
N GLY A 79 -7.00 10.22 1.30
CA GLY A 79 -6.75 10.52 2.71
C GLY A 79 -7.86 11.31 3.41
N ASP A 80 -9.07 11.37 2.86
CA ASP A 80 -10.19 12.05 3.53
C ASP A 80 -10.49 11.45 4.90
N LEU A 81 -10.49 10.12 4.98
CA LEU A 81 -10.72 9.38 6.21
C LEU A 81 -9.57 9.54 7.21
N GLY A 82 -8.32 9.43 6.74
CA GLY A 82 -7.14 9.67 7.57
C GLY A 82 -7.15 11.06 8.21
N ARG A 83 -7.43 12.12 7.44
CA ARG A 83 -7.58 13.49 7.96
C ARG A 83 -8.69 13.61 9.00
N LEU A 84 -9.83 12.94 8.80
CA LEU A 84 -10.93 12.97 9.75
C LEU A 84 -10.56 12.31 11.09
N CYS A 85 -9.96 11.12 11.04
CA CYS A 85 -9.49 10.42 12.24
C CYS A 85 -8.44 11.22 13.01
N GLN A 86 -7.49 11.84 12.29
CA GLN A 86 -6.47 12.70 12.91
C GLN A 86 -7.10 13.90 13.63
N ARG A 87 -8.10 14.55 13.03
CA ARG A 87 -8.84 15.63 13.69
C ARG A 87 -9.51 15.16 14.98
N TRP A 88 -10.21 14.03 14.95
CA TRP A 88 -10.86 13.49 16.14
C TRP A 88 -9.86 13.12 17.24
N SER A 89 -8.77 12.45 16.88
CA SER A 89 -7.69 12.12 17.81
C SER A 89 -7.13 13.38 18.48
N HIS A 90 -6.87 14.43 17.69
CA HIS A 90 -6.42 15.71 18.21
C HIS A 90 -7.44 16.35 19.17
N THR A 91 -8.72 16.43 18.80
CA THR A 91 -9.77 16.99 19.67
C THR A 91 -9.86 16.23 20.99
N LEU A 92 -9.88 14.89 20.94
CA LEU A 92 -10.08 14.07 22.14
C LEU A 92 -8.87 14.11 23.09
N THR A 93 -7.66 14.25 22.55
CA THR A 93 -6.45 14.35 23.37
C THR A 93 -6.24 15.73 23.98
N GLN A 94 -6.77 16.79 23.36
CA GLN A 94 -6.68 18.17 23.87
C GLN A 94 -7.67 18.47 25.01
N VAL A 95 -8.77 17.71 25.14
CA VAL A 95 -9.79 17.94 26.18
C VAL A 95 -9.41 17.29 27.52
N GLY A 96 -8.44 16.38 27.54
CA GLY A 96 -7.98 15.67 28.73
C GLY A 96 -6.80 16.29 29.50
N THR A 97 -6.30 17.45 29.05
CA THR A 97 -5.25 18.27 29.69
C THR A 97 -5.81 19.63 30.06
#